data_AF-A0AA97PJE5-F1
#
_entry.id   AF-A0AA97PJE5-F1
#
_cell.length_a   1.000
_cell.length_b   1.000
_cell.length_c   1.000
_cell.angle_alpha   90.00
_cell.angle_beta   90.00
_cell.angle_gamma   90.00
#
_symmetry.space_group_name_H-M   'P 1'
#
loop_
_entity.id
_entity.type
_entity.pdbx_description
1 polymer ?
#
loop_
_entity_poly.entity_id
_entity_poly.type
_entity_poly.pdbx_seq_one_letter_code
_entity_poly.pdbx_strand_id
1 'polypeptide(L)'
;MTTPPPPRVFPPTRPSELLSSIISQCVYPTTLMICSSRGDFMAALVDDLRTSGHDQRSGSRETAPYTDERRAKHEDIIKGKGKAIETQGESPKAFIVDDGQRKAQLLAAPLFQVAISRHIRVVFVPTVSHLRAFLAVFSPMDSASKVRPPPAPTRTDLEVPVVREPPRLLVYDFLALHRETSEWSAQGIGFTAAGLVEAAHRNKLAAVIMEAQSSVAPGAAVDSFERLATEEIPVLSVAARRLGQDGEVGHWTGRTVSTERVLSRWFRFQRQESFQTYPLEPNTKDTPSTELRA
;
A
#
# COMPACT_ATOMS: atom_id res chain seq x y z
N MET A 1 7.78 -7.78 -27.56
CA MET A 1 8.31 -8.01 -26.18
C MET A 1 7.53 -7.08 -25.27
N THR A 2 6.70 -7.61 -24.36
CA THR A 2 5.96 -6.78 -23.41
C THR A 2 6.94 -6.29 -22.34
N THR A 3 7.14 -4.97 -22.26
CA THR A 3 7.95 -4.37 -21.20
C THR A 3 7.27 -4.57 -19.86
N PRO A 4 7.99 -4.99 -18.79
CA PRO A 4 7.40 -5.04 -17.46
C PRO A 4 6.94 -3.63 -17.04
N PRO A 5 5.87 -3.52 -16.25
CA PRO A 5 5.36 -2.24 -15.80
C PRO A 5 6.41 -1.51 -14.96
N PRO A 6 6.32 -0.18 -14.87
CA PRO A 6 7.25 0.60 -14.09
C PRO A 6 7.24 0.12 -12.62
N PRO A 7 8.40 0.04 -11.95
CA PRO A 7 8.46 -0.27 -10.53
C PRO A 7 7.63 0.75 -9.72
N ARG A 8 6.96 0.30 -8.65
CA ARG A 8 6.03 1.12 -7.87
C ARG A 8 6.32 1.12 -6.36
N VAL A 9 6.11 2.26 -5.72
CA VAL A 9 6.01 2.39 -4.26
C VAL A 9 4.55 2.65 -3.90
N PHE A 10 3.99 1.84 -3.00
CA PHE A 10 2.63 2.01 -2.49
C PHE A 10 2.62 2.71 -1.13
N PRO A 11 1.46 3.26 -0.70
CA PRO A 11 1.30 3.81 0.64
C PRO A 11 1.61 2.78 1.73
N PRO A 12 2.03 3.22 2.93
CA PRO A 12 2.30 2.32 4.04
C PRO A 12 1.04 1.55 4.43
N THR A 13 1.15 0.24 4.63
CA THR A 13 0.03 -0.65 4.99
C THR A 13 0.32 -1.40 6.29
N ARG A 14 -0.74 -1.84 6.97
CA ARG A 14 -0.59 -2.74 8.12
C ARG A 14 -0.34 -4.18 7.64
N PRO A 15 0.25 -5.05 8.47
CA PRO A 15 0.48 -6.45 8.09
C PRO A 15 -0.79 -7.18 7.64
N SER A 16 -1.94 -6.97 8.27
CA SER A 16 -3.20 -7.61 7.86
C SER A 16 -3.72 -7.09 6.52
N GLU A 17 -3.61 -5.78 6.29
CA GLU A 17 -3.99 -5.12 5.04
C GLU A 17 -3.11 -5.56 3.87
N LEU A 18 -1.80 -5.65 4.10
CA LEU A 18 -0.84 -6.21 3.15
C LEU A 18 -1.27 -7.61 2.68
N LEU A 19 -1.52 -8.52 3.63
CA LEU A 19 -1.88 -9.90 3.31
C LEU A 19 -3.23 -9.97 2.58
N SER A 20 -4.23 -9.22 3.06
CA SER A 20 -5.55 -9.15 2.41
C SER A 20 -5.46 -8.62 0.98
N SER A 21 -4.65 -7.57 0.77
CA SER A 21 -4.44 -6.95 -0.55
C SER A 21 -3.79 -7.93 -1.52
N ILE A 22 -2.73 -8.62 -1.12
CA ILE A 22 -2.05 -9.63 -1.96
C ILE A 22 -2.99 -10.79 -2.31
N ILE A 23 -3.75 -11.30 -1.34
CA ILE A 23 -4.71 -12.39 -1.56
C ILE A 23 -5.81 -11.95 -2.54
N SER A 24 -6.33 -10.73 -2.40
CA SER A 24 -7.41 -10.22 -3.26
C SER A 24 -7.00 -10.01 -4.72
N GLN A 25 -5.77 -9.58 -4.99
CA GLN A 25 -5.30 -9.25 -6.33
C GLN A 25 -5.05 -10.49 -7.20
N CYS A 26 -4.91 -11.69 -6.60
CA CYS A 26 -4.78 -12.97 -7.30
C CYS A 26 -3.72 -12.99 -8.42
N VAL A 27 -2.59 -12.29 -8.23
CA VAL A 27 -1.49 -12.25 -9.20
C VAL A 27 -0.47 -13.34 -8.84
N TYR A 28 -0.11 -14.20 -9.80
CA TYR A 28 0.84 -15.30 -9.59
C TYR A 28 1.85 -15.44 -10.75
N PRO A 29 3.10 -15.87 -10.48
CA PRO A 29 3.70 -16.07 -9.16
C PRO A 29 4.01 -14.74 -8.42
N THR A 30 3.69 -14.65 -7.13
CA THR A 30 4.06 -13.49 -6.29
C THR A 30 5.11 -13.90 -5.26
N THR A 31 6.20 -13.14 -5.17
CA THR A 31 7.17 -13.27 -4.08
C THR A 31 7.09 -12.04 -3.18
N LEU A 32 6.77 -12.27 -1.91
CA LEU A 32 6.74 -11.31 -0.83
C LEU A 32 8.02 -11.46 0.01
N MET A 33 8.86 -10.44 0.02
CA MET A 33 9.98 -10.32 0.95
C MET A 33 9.55 -9.41 2.10
N ILE A 34 9.75 -9.88 3.33
CA ILE A 34 9.42 -9.14 4.55
C ILE A 34 10.74 -8.77 5.21
N CYS A 35 11.03 -7.46 5.29
CA CYS A 35 12.28 -6.92 5.81
C CYS A 35 12.32 -6.84 7.34
N SER A 36 11.96 -7.94 7.99
CA SER A 36 12.05 -8.12 9.44
C SER A 36 12.21 -9.59 9.75
N SER A 37 12.46 -9.92 11.03
CA SER A 37 12.43 -11.32 11.43
C SER A 37 11.00 -11.85 11.37
N ARG A 38 10.86 -13.18 11.23
CA ARG A 38 9.54 -13.81 11.30
C ARG A 38 8.84 -13.53 12.64
N GLY A 39 9.58 -13.46 13.74
CA GLY A 39 9.02 -13.18 15.06
C GLY A 39 8.41 -11.79 15.13
N ASP A 40 9.14 -10.78 14.66
CA ASP A 40 8.72 -9.38 14.71
C ASP A 40 7.51 -9.13 13.82
N PHE A 41 7.53 -9.65 12.59
CA PHE A 41 6.38 -9.53 11.69
C PHE A 41 5.14 -10.20 12.27
N MET A 42 5.27 -11.40 12.85
CA MET A 42 4.13 -12.10 13.46
C MET A 42 3.61 -11.37 14.69
N ALA A 43 4.49 -10.78 15.50
CA ALA A 43 4.09 -9.95 16.64
C ALA A 43 3.31 -8.71 16.17
N ALA A 44 3.82 -8.00 15.17
CA ALA A 44 3.14 -6.85 14.57
C ALA A 44 1.79 -7.22 13.94
N LEU A 45 1.71 -8.37 13.25
CA LEU A 45 0.46 -8.88 12.69
C LEU A 45 -0.55 -9.22 13.79
N VAL A 46 -0.14 -9.86 14.88
CA VAL A 46 -1.03 -10.17 16.00
C VAL A 46 -1.52 -8.90 16.69
N ASP A 47 -0.65 -7.90 16.85
CA ASP A 47 -1.01 -6.61 17.43
C ASP A 47 -2.01 -5.84 16.55
N ASP A 48 -1.76 -5.79 15.24
CA ASP A 48 -2.68 -5.22 14.25
C ASP A 48 -4.06 -5.91 14.30
N LEU A 49 -4.09 -7.25 14.33
CA LEU A 49 -5.33 -8.00 14.44
C LEU A 49 -6.07 -7.78 15.77
N ARG A 50 -5.40 -7.34 16.84
CA ARG A 50 -6.05 -6.97 18.11
C ARG A 50 -6.59 -5.54 18.06
N THR A 51 -5.79 -4.59 17.57
CA THR A 51 -6.09 -3.15 17.60
C THR A 51 -7.27 -2.77 16.71
N SER A 52 -7.37 -3.29 15.49
CA SER A 52 -8.51 -2.97 14.61
C SER A 52 -9.86 -3.60 15.08
N GLY A 53 -9.89 -4.29 16.22
CA GLY A 53 -11.12 -4.70 16.91
C GLY A 53 -11.61 -3.68 17.94
N HIS A 54 -10.74 -2.74 18.34
CA HIS A 54 -11.04 -1.75 19.38
C HIS A 54 -11.62 -0.45 18.81
N ASP A 55 -11.22 -0.05 17.59
CA ASP A 55 -11.70 1.17 16.91
C ASP A 55 -13.21 1.17 16.58
N GLN A 56 -13.86 -0.01 16.52
CA GLN A 56 -15.32 -0.08 16.32
C GLN A 56 -16.11 0.17 17.61
N ARG A 57 -15.50 0.06 18.81
CA ARG A 57 -16.23 0.11 20.09
C ARG A 57 -16.25 1.48 20.75
N SER A 58 -15.45 2.43 20.29
CA SER A 58 -15.34 3.78 20.85
C SER A 58 -16.24 4.83 20.18
N GLY A 59 -16.92 4.50 19.07
CA GLY A 59 -17.76 5.43 18.31
C GLY A 59 -19.21 5.61 18.76
N SER A 60 -19.63 5.04 19.90
CA SER A 60 -21.03 5.14 20.35
C SER A 60 -21.19 5.13 21.87
N ARG A 61 -20.59 6.10 22.56
CA ARG A 61 -21.06 6.48 23.89
C ARG A 61 -20.69 7.92 24.25
N GLU A 62 -21.20 8.87 23.47
CA GLU A 62 -21.27 10.26 23.93
C GLU A 62 -22.44 10.36 24.93
N THR A 63 -22.09 10.34 26.22
CA THR A 63 -23.02 10.57 27.32
C THR A 63 -23.43 12.04 27.32
N ALA A 64 -24.69 12.31 27.01
CA ALA A 64 -25.29 13.64 27.11
C ALA A 64 -25.15 14.19 28.54
N PRO A 65 -24.76 15.47 28.74
CA PRO A 65 -24.85 16.11 30.03
C PRO A 65 -26.30 16.50 30.33
N TYR A 66 -26.79 16.02 31.46
CA TYR A 66 -28.02 16.44 32.11
C TYR A 66 -27.85 17.85 32.68
N THR A 67 -28.67 18.80 32.23
CA THR A 67 -28.92 20.06 32.94
C THR A 67 -30.42 20.23 33.13
N ASP A 68 -30.82 20.25 34.39
CA ASP A 68 -32.15 20.57 34.88
C ASP A 68 -32.33 22.10 35.04
N GLU A 69 -33.59 22.50 35.04
CA GLU A 69 -34.18 23.71 35.63
C GLU A 69 -34.68 24.86 34.71
N ARG A 70 -36.03 24.94 34.70
CA ARG A 70 -36.93 26.11 34.84
C ARG A 70 -37.68 26.70 33.62
N ARG A 71 -38.89 26.18 33.44
CA ARG A 71 -40.22 26.86 33.60
C ARG A 71 -40.42 28.26 33.00
N ALA A 72 -41.26 28.36 31.96
CA ALA A 72 -42.44 29.25 31.91
C ALA A 72 -43.37 28.91 30.73
N LYS A 73 -44.68 29.06 30.97
CA LYS A 73 -45.82 28.83 30.06
C LYS A 73 -46.05 30.06 29.15
N HIS A 74 -46.51 29.88 27.91
CA HIS A 74 -47.66 30.61 27.33
C HIS A 74 -48.14 29.97 26.02
N GLU A 75 -49.44 30.08 25.76
CA GLU A 75 -50.22 29.46 24.69
C GLU A 75 -50.11 30.18 23.34
N ASP A 76 -50.62 29.49 22.31
CA ASP A 76 -51.46 30.01 21.22
C ASP A 76 -50.97 30.10 19.74
N ILE A 77 -51.80 29.46 18.89
CA ILE A 77 -52.26 29.81 17.53
C ILE A 77 -51.46 29.34 16.28
N ILE A 78 -52.04 28.31 15.66
CA ILE A 78 -52.34 28.01 14.23
C ILE A 78 -51.76 28.90 13.10
N LYS A 79 -51.05 28.26 12.14
CA LYS A 79 -51.10 28.33 10.65
C LYS A 79 -49.73 27.82 10.15
N GLY A 80 -49.53 26.97 9.13
CA GLY A 80 -50.20 26.73 7.86
C GLY A 80 -49.12 26.28 6.85
N LYS A 81 -49.40 25.24 6.05
CA LYS A 81 -48.81 24.86 4.74
C LYS A 81 -47.31 25.11 4.43
N GLY A 82 -46.61 24.04 4.03
CA GLY A 82 -45.39 24.16 3.23
C GLY A 82 -44.75 22.83 2.87
N LYS A 83 -44.84 22.45 1.59
CA LYS A 83 -44.39 21.21 0.96
C LYS A 83 -42.91 21.34 0.58
N ALA A 84 -42.05 20.39 0.96
CA ALA A 84 -40.79 20.10 0.27
C ALA A 84 -40.40 18.65 0.52
N ILE A 85 -40.54 17.83 -0.51
CA ILE A 85 -39.97 16.48 -0.60
C ILE A 85 -38.54 16.72 -1.13
N GLU A 86 -37.55 16.62 -0.25
CA GLU A 86 -36.16 16.52 -0.67
C GLU A 86 -35.80 15.05 -0.87
N THR A 87 -35.80 14.67 -2.14
CA THR A 87 -35.16 13.47 -2.66
C THR A 87 -33.66 13.57 -2.40
N GLN A 88 -33.18 13.00 -1.30
CA GLN A 88 -31.73 12.81 -1.14
C GLN A 88 -31.27 11.74 -2.11
N GLY A 89 -30.64 12.22 -3.19
CA GLY A 89 -29.88 11.41 -4.13
C GLY A 89 -28.82 10.61 -3.40
N GLU A 90 -28.94 9.29 -3.53
CA GLU A 90 -27.98 8.30 -3.10
C GLU A 90 -26.70 8.49 -3.91
N SER A 91 -25.75 9.24 -3.33
CA SER A 91 -24.37 9.27 -3.81
C SER A 91 -23.67 8.00 -3.31
N PRO A 92 -22.96 7.26 -4.17
CA PRO A 92 -22.43 5.95 -3.82
C PRO A 92 -21.30 6.10 -2.81
N LYS A 93 -21.57 5.75 -1.56
CA LYS A 93 -20.55 5.55 -0.52
C LYS A 93 -19.53 4.56 -1.06
N ALA A 94 -18.29 5.03 -1.25
CA ALA A 94 -17.13 4.17 -1.40
C ALA A 94 -17.21 3.09 -0.31
N PHE A 95 -17.20 1.82 -0.72
CA PHE A 95 -17.23 0.69 0.19
C PHE A 95 -16.01 0.76 1.11
N ILE A 96 -16.17 1.34 2.29
CA ILE A 96 -15.26 1.15 3.41
C ILE A 96 -15.46 -0.31 3.82
N VAL A 97 -14.65 -1.20 3.26
CA VAL A 97 -14.63 -2.60 3.68
C VAL A 97 -14.26 -2.60 5.16
N ASP A 98 -15.22 -2.94 6.00
CA ASP A 98 -15.11 -2.97 7.45
C ASP A 98 -13.88 -3.77 7.90
N ASP A 99 -13.07 -3.20 8.80
CA ASP A 99 -11.81 -3.81 9.25
C ASP A 99 -12.07 -5.15 9.97
N GLY A 100 -13.22 -5.29 10.63
CA GLY A 100 -13.68 -6.55 11.23
C GLY A 100 -13.95 -7.63 10.19
N GLN A 101 -14.57 -7.25 9.07
CA GLN A 101 -14.83 -8.16 7.95
C GLN A 101 -13.53 -8.63 7.27
N ARG A 102 -12.50 -7.76 7.15
CA ARG A 102 -11.19 -8.14 6.59
C ARG A 102 -10.47 -9.18 7.45
N LYS A 103 -10.49 -9.00 8.78
CA LYS A 103 -9.94 -9.99 9.72
C LYS A 103 -10.63 -11.33 9.61
N ALA A 104 -11.96 -11.30 9.58
CA ALA A 104 -12.76 -12.50 9.42
C ALA A 104 -12.40 -13.23 8.12
N GLN A 105 -12.17 -12.51 7.01
CA GLN A 105 -11.73 -13.11 5.76
C GLN A 105 -10.32 -13.71 5.84
N LEU A 106 -9.35 -13.00 6.41
CA LEU A 106 -7.97 -13.49 6.55
C LEU A 106 -7.93 -14.79 7.37
N LEU A 107 -8.75 -14.89 8.42
CA LEU A 107 -8.81 -16.03 9.34
C LEU A 107 -9.76 -17.15 8.87
N ALA A 108 -10.79 -16.85 8.06
CA ALA A 108 -11.74 -17.84 7.56
C ALA A 108 -11.10 -18.87 6.61
N ALA A 109 -9.91 -18.56 6.07
CA ALA A 109 -9.13 -19.42 5.18
C ALA A 109 -9.98 -20.20 4.15
N PRO A 110 -10.84 -19.52 3.35
CA PRO A 110 -11.65 -20.19 2.36
C PRO A 110 -10.76 -20.97 1.36
N LEU A 111 -11.29 -22.04 0.77
CA LEU A 111 -10.53 -22.92 -0.14
C LEU A 111 -9.82 -22.13 -1.26
N PHE A 112 -10.47 -21.08 -1.76
CA PHE A 112 -9.89 -20.16 -2.75
C PHE A 112 -8.66 -19.41 -2.23
N GLN A 113 -8.70 -18.88 -1.01
CA GLN A 113 -7.57 -18.21 -0.38
C GLN A 113 -6.41 -19.18 -0.10
N VAL A 114 -6.72 -20.41 0.33
CA VAL A 114 -5.73 -21.48 0.50
C VAL A 114 -5.10 -21.86 -0.85
N ALA A 115 -5.89 -21.90 -1.92
CA ALA A 115 -5.36 -22.13 -3.26
C ALA A 115 -4.42 -20.99 -3.70
N ILE A 116 -4.80 -19.73 -3.48
CA ILE A 116 -3.97 -18.56 -3.82
C ILE A 116 -2.69 -18.51 -3.00
N SER A 117 -2.75 -18.77 -1.69
CA SER A 117 -1.59 -18.68 -0.80
C SER A 117 -0.48 -19.65 -1.19
N ARG A 118 -0.81 -20.80 -1.80
CA ARG A 118 0.16 -21.76 -2.37
C ARG A 118 0.99 -21.21 -3.53
N HIS A 119 0.61 -20.06 -4.08
CA HIS A 119 1.32 -19.35 -5.15
C HIS A 119 1.99 -18.06 -4.67
N ILE A 120 1.93 -17.77 -3.37
CA ILE A 120 2.63 -16.65 -2.74
C ILE A 120 3.85 -17.21 -2.01
N ARG A 121 5.04 -16.88 -2.50
CA ARG A 121 6.30 -17.18 -1.82
C ARG A 121 6.57 -16.08 -0.80
N VAL A 122 6.73 -16.43 0.48
CA VAL A 122 7.12 -15.48 1.53
C VAL A 122 8.55 -15.76 1.97
N VAL A 123 9.38 -14.71 2.04
CA VAL A 123 10.76 -14.79 2.51
C VAL A 123 11.00 -13.69 3.54
N PHE A 124 11.58 -14.04 4.69
CA PHE A 124 11.96 -13.08 5.72
C PHE A 124 13.44 -12.71 5.56
N VAL A 125 13.73 -11.41 5.48
CA VAL A 125 15.07 -10.86 5.25
C VAL A 125 15.38 -9.81 6.33
N PRO A 126 15.91 -10.22 7.49
CA PRO A 126 15.99 -9.37 8.68
C PRO A 126 17.10 -8.29 8.61
N THR A 127 17.93 -8.27 7.56
CA THR A 127 19.00 -7.27 7.40
C THR A 127 19.14 -6.86 5.93
N VAL A 128 19.71 -5.68 5.67
CA VAL A 128 20.07 -5.23 4.31
C VAL A 128 20.94 -6.25 3.56
N SER A 129 21.91 -6.89 4.22
CA SER A 129 22.77 -7.91 3.60
C SER A 129 22.00 -9.14 3.13
N HIS A 130 21.09 -9.66 3.95
CA HIS A 130 20.17 -10.76 3.57
C HIS A 130 19.32 -10.38 2.36
N LEU A 131 18.74 -9.17 2.34
CA LEU A 131 17.96 -8.69 1.21
C LEU A 131 18.80 -8.60 -0.07
N ARG A 132 19.98 -7.97 -0.02
CA ARG A 132 20.88 -7.83 -1.19
C ARG A 132 21.37 -9.19 -1.70
N ALA A 133 21.76 -10.09 -0.80
CA ALA A 133 22.19 -11.44 -1.17
C ALA A 133 21.06 -12.22 -1.85
N PHE A 134 19.85 -12.15 -1.28
CA PHE A 134 18.68 -12.78 -1.88
C PHE A 134 18.37 -12.18 -3.26
N LEU A 135 18.38 -10.86 -3.39
CA LEU A 135 18.16 -10.16 -4.66
C LEU A 135 19.25 -10.45 -5.69
N ALA A 136 20.49 -10.78 -5.31
CA ALA A 136 21.54 -11.15 -6.27
C ALA A 136 21.26 -12.49 -6.95
N VAL A 137 20.74 -13.47 -6.20
CA VAL A 137 20.50 -14.84 -6.69
C VAL A 137 19.04 -15.14 -7.00
N PHE A 138 18.14 -14.18 -6.79
CA PHE A 138 16.70 -14.41 -6.92
C PHE A 138 16.31 -14.93 -8.31
N SER A 139 15.71 -16.12 -8.30
CA SER A 139 15.04 -16.79 -9.40
C SER A 139 13.68 -17.31 -8.92
N PRO A 140 12.57 -17.00 -9.61
CA PRO A 140 11.25 -17.55 -9.28
C PRO A 140 11.14 -19.03 -9.66
N MET A 141 11.99 -19.53 -10.56
CA MET A 141 11.93 -20.91 -11.05
C MET A 141 12.49 -21.94 -10.06
N ASP A 142 13.47 -21.57 -9.24
CA ASP A 142 14.05 -22.47 -8.21
C ASP A 142 13.06 -22.84 -7.10
N SER A 143 11.97 -22.10 -7.00
CA SER A 143 10.89 -22.33 -6.04
C SER A 143 9.55 -22.47 -6.74
N ALA A 144 9.53 -22.85 -8.02
CA ALA A 144 8.32 -23.13 -8.76
C ALA A 144 7.43 -24.04 -7.91
N SER A 145 6.38 -23.46 -7.35
CA SER A 145 5.36 -24.17 -6.61
C SER A 145 5.00 -25.38 -7.46
N LYS A 146 5.14 -26.61 -6.92
CA LYS A 146 4.71 -27.85 -7.60
C LYS A 146 3.21 -27.82 -7.95
N VAL A 147 2.52 -26.78 -7.49
CA VAL A 147 1.14 -26.47 -7.77
C VAL A 147 1.07 -25.70 -9.08
N ARG A 148 0.42 -26.32 -10.07
CA ARG A 148 0.08 -25.65 -11.33
C ARG A 148 -0.67 -24.34 -11.01
N PRO A 149 -0.34 -23.22 -11.66
CA PRO A 149 -1.12 -21.99 -11.50
C PRO A 149 -2.61 -22.30 -11.71
N PRO A 150 -3.53 -21.73 -10.92
CA PRO A 150 -4.95 -21.95 -11.12
C PRO A 150 -5.29 -21.60 -12.57
N PRO A 151 -6.17 -22.36 -13.25
CA PRO A 151 -6.65 -21.94 -14.55
C PRO A 151 -7.17 -20.51 -14.40
N ALA A 152 -6.67 -19.61 -15.24
CA ALA A 152 -7.13 -18.24 -15.20
C ALA A 152 -8.66 -18.22 -15.27
N PRO A 153 -9.33 -17.34 -14.50
CA PRO A 153 -10.78 -17.28 -14.54
C PRO A 153 -11.21 -16.98 -15.98
N THR A 154 -11.75 -18.01 -16.65
CA THR A 154 -12.42 -17.87 -17.93
C THR A 154 -13.74 -17.16 -17.63
N ARG A 155 -13.71 -15.83 -17.50
CA ARG A 155 -14.93 -15.04 -17.58
C ARG A 155 -15.28 -14.92 -19.06
N THR A 156 -16.07 -15.86 -19.54
CA THR A 156 -16.41 -16.07 -20.95
C THR A 156 -17.46 -15.09 -21.49
N ASP A 157 -17.58 -13.85 -21.00
CA ASP A 157 -18.72 -12.98 -21.40
C ASP A 157 -18.43 -11.48 -21.58
N LEU A 158 -17.18 -11.00 -21.63
CA LEU A 158 -16.92 -9.61 -22.01
C LEU A 158 -15.65 -9.49 -22.87
N GLU A 159 -15.81 -8.95 -24.08
CA GLU A 159 -14.79 -8.69 -25.11
C GLU A 159 -13.78 -7.59 -24.72
N VAL A 160 -13.27 -7.62 -23.49
CA VAL A 160 -12.21 -6.71 -23.03
C VAL A 160 -10.94 -7.53 -22.83
N PRO A 161 -9.80 -7.17 -23.45
CA PRO A 161 -8.52 -7.77 -23.11
C PRO A 161 -8.28 -7.51 -21.62
N VAL A 162 -8.43 -8.54 -20.79
CA VAL A 162 -8.10 -8.45 -19.37
C VAL A 162 -6.61 -8.16 -19.28
N VAL A 163 -6.26 -6.90 -19.02
CA VAL A 163 -4.88 -6.48 -18.72
C VAL A 163 -4.50 -7.19 -17.45
N ARG A 164 -3.85 -8.35 -17.59
CA ARG A 164 -3.34 -9.10 -16.43
C ARG A 164 -2.17 -8.32 -15.89
N GLU A 165 -2.29 -7.84 -14.66
CA GLU A 165 -1.13 -7.32 -13.94
C GLU A 165 -0.06 -8.41 -13.89
N PRO A 166 1.20 -8.07 -14.18
CA PRO A 166 2.25 -9.07 -14.22
C PRO A 166 2.64 -9.51 -12.81
N PRO A 167 3.29 -10.67 -12.71
CA PRO A 167 3.65 -11.23 -11.42
C PRO A 167 4.60 -10.30 -10.64
N ARG A 168 4.48 -10.29 -9.31
CA ARG A 168 5.07 -9.23 -8.47
C ARG A 168 6.25 -9.74 -7.62
N LEU A 169 7.28 -8.91 -7.53
CA LEU A 169 8.36 -9.01 -6.55
C LEU A 169 8.17 -7.87 -5.54
N LEU A 170 7.52 -8.19 -4.42
CA LEU A 170 7.14 -7.22 -3.40
C LEU A 170 8.14 -7.25 -2.25
N VAL A 171 8.59 -6.07 -1.82
CA VAL A 171 9.39 -5.90 -0.60
C VAL A 171 8.61 -5.05 0.39
N TYR A 172 8.35 -5.63 1.57
CA TYR A 172 7.68 -4.98 2.69
C TYR A 172 8.71 -4.50 3.72
N ASP A 173 8.56 -3.28 4.24
CA ASP A 173 9.51 -2.62 5.18
C ASP A 173 10.90 -2.34 4.59
N PHE A 174 10.94 -1.95 3.32
CA PHE A 174 12.19 -1.70 2.61
C PHE A 174 13.02 -0.58 3.25
N LEU A 175 12.41 0.55 3.60
CA LEU A 175 13.10 1.68 4.21
C LEU A 175 13.43 1.39 5.67
N ALA A 176 12.49 0.82 6.42
CA ALA A 176 12.70 0.44 7.82
C ALA A 176 13.97 -0.42 8.00
N LEU A 177 14.22 -1.37 7.09
CA LEU A 177 15.42 -2.22 7.08
C LEU A 177 16.74 -1.46 7.12
N HIS A 178 16.77 -0.26 6.53
CA HIS A 178 17.98 0.54 6.41
C HIS A 178 18.17 1.48 7.62
N ARG A 179 17.09 1.88 8.31
CA ARG A 179 17.06 2.99 9.30
C ARG A 179 18.08 2.87 10.43
N GLU A 180 18.27 1.67 10.97
CA GLU A 180 19.16 1.41 12.11
C GLU A 180 20.56 0.94 11.67
N THR A 181 20.91 1.18 10.41
CA THR A 181 22.16 0.73 9.83
C THR A 181 22.91 1.90 9.18
N SER A 182 24.20 1.70 8.92
CA SER A 182 24.98 2.62 8.09
C SER A 182 24.45 2.73 6.66
N GLU A 183 23.52 1.87 6.24
CA GLU A 183 22.90 1.88 4.92
C GLU A 183 21.73 2.88 4.82
N TRP A 184 21.36 3.57 5.92
CA TRP A 184 20.42 4.70 5.90
C TRP A 184 21.03 5.92 5.20
N SER A 185 21.15 5.84 3.89
CA SER A 185 21.66 6.92 3.04
C SER A 185 21.10 6.79 1.62
N ALA A 186 21.13 7.89 0.85
CA ALA A 186 20.73 7.87 -0.55
C ALA A 186 21.51 6.83 -1.37
N GLN A 187 22.81 6.66 -1.06
CA GLN A 187 23.66 5.65 -1.68
C GLN A 187 23.20 4.23 -1.31
N GLY A 188 23.04 3.93 -0.03
CA GLY A 188 22.70 2.59 0.45
C GLY A 188 21.32 2.14 -0.03
N ILE A 189 20.33 3.02 0.14
CA ILE A 189 18.95 2.82 -0.32
C ILE A 189 18.90 2.69 -1.84
N GLY A 190 19.57 3.59 -2.55
CA GLY A 190 19.63 3.58 -4.02
C GLY A 190 20.25 2.30 -4.59
N PHE A 191 21.27 1.74 -3.93
CA PHE A 191 21.89 0.49 -4.33
C PHE A 191 20.94 -0.70 -4.14
N THR A 192 20.29 -0.81 -2.98
CA THR A 192 19.31 -1.88 -2.72
C THR A 192 18.09 -1.77 -3.65
N ALA A 193 17.63 -0.54 -3.93
CA ALA A 193 16.53 -0.25 -4.85
C ALA A 193 16.86 -0.69 -6.29
N ALA A 194 18.07 -0.40 -6.77
CA ALA A 194 18.55 -0.83 -8.07
C ALA A 194 18.57 -2.37 -8.16
N GLY A 195 19.10 -3.05 -7.15
CA GLY A 195 19.13 -4.52 -7.09
C GLY A 195 17.74 -5.15 -7.11
N LEU A 196 16.73 -4.51 -6.48
CA LEU A 196 15.34 -4.95 -6.55
C LEU A 196 14.77 -4.83 -7.97
N VAL A 197 14.98 -3.68 -8.62
CA VAL A 197 14.52 -3.45 -9.99
C VAL A 197 15.19 -4.39 -10.97
N GLU A 198 16.51 -4.58 -10.85
CA GLU A 198 17.26 -5.53 -11.66
C GLU A 198 16.73 -6.97 -11.47
N ALA A 199 16.51 -7.39 -10.22
CA ALA A 199 15.98 -8.71 -9.90
C ALA A 199 14.58 -8.95 -10.43
N ALA A 200 13.71 -7.94 -10.40
CA ALA A 200 12.39 -8.03 -10.99
C ALA A 200 12.48 -8.06 -12.53
N HIS A 201 13.27 -7.17 -13.12
CA HIS A 201 13.41 -7.03 -14.57
C HIS A 201 13.92 -8.30 -15.22
N ARG A 202 15.02 -8.88 -14.70
CA ARG A 202 15.60 -10.13 -15.23
C ARG A 202 14.64 -11.32 -15.16
N ASN A 203 13.67 -11.28 -14.25
CA ASN A 203 12.66 -12.32 -14.05
C ASN A 203 11.28 -11.95 -14.62
N LYS A 204 11.15 -10.84 -15.36
CA LYS A 204 9.88 -10.35 -15.92
C LYS A 204 8.77 -10.13 -14.87
N LEU A 205 9.17 -9.70 -13.68
CA LEU A 205 8.27 -9.35 -12.58
C LEU A 205 8.12 -7.82 -12.46
N ALA A 206 7.02 -7.39 -11.85
CA ALA A 206 6.86 -6.02 -11.39
C ALA A 206 7.53 -5.84 -10.01
N ALA A 207 8.48 -4.92 -9.91
CA ALA A 207 9.08 -4.54 -8.63
C ALA A 207 8.13 -3.63 -7.84
N VAL A 208 7.89 -3.98 -6.57
CA VAL A 208 6.97 -3.26 -5.69
C VAL A 208 7.59 -3.05 -4.31
N ILE A 209 7.50 -1.83 -3.80
CA ILE A 209 7.84 -1.48 -2.41
C ILE A 209 6.58 -1.08 -1.65
N MET A 210 6.48 -1.54 -0.40
CA MET A 210 5.43 -1.16 0.54
C MET A 210 6.04 -1.07 1.94
N GLU A 211 5.71 -0.04 2.72
CA GLU A 211 6.23 0.11 4.09
C GLU A 211 5.18 -0.25 5.13
N ALA A 212 5.59 -0.62 6.35
CA ALA A 212 4.68 -0.74 7.47
C ALA A 212 4.22 0.64 7.97
N GLN A 213 2.94 0.74 8.32
CA GLN A 213 2.40 1.93 8.96
C GLN A 213 3.06 2.24 10.32
N SER A 214 3.52 1.22 11.05
CA SER A 214 4.22 1.39 12.34
C SER A 214 5.60 2.06 12.18
N SER A 215 6.20 2.04 10.99
CA SER A 215 7.43 2.79 10.71
C SER A 215 7.18 4.32 10.64
N VAL A 216 5.92 4.76 10.67
CA VAL A 216 5.55 6.17 10.61
C VAL A 216 5.21 6.65 12.02
N ALA A 217 5.97 7.61 12.55
CA ALA A 217 5.79 8.09 13.92
C ALA A 217 4.35 8.63 14.15
N PRO A 218 3.65 8.23 15.22
CA PRO A 218 2.26 8.62 15.46
C PRO A 218 2.11 10.12 15.76
N GLY A 219 1.03 10.75 15.26
CA GLY A 219 0.58 12.07 15.76
C GLY A 219 0.60 13.27 14.82
N ALA A 220 0.63 13.10 13.48
CA ALA A 220 0.52 14.24 12.56
C ALA A 220 -0.70 14.10 11.63
N ALA A 221 -1.37 15.23 11.36
CA ALA A 221 -2.48 15.34 10.41
C ALA A 221 -2.08 15.15 8.92
N VAL A 222 -0.81 14.81 8.67
CA VAL A 222 -0.22 14.66 7.34
C VAL A 222 -0.26 13.18 6.94
N ASP A 223 -0.59 12.91 5.67
CA ASP A 223 -0.60 11.56 5.09
C ASP A 223 0.71 10.82 5.39
N SER A 224 0.61 9.64 6.01
CA SER A 224 1.75 8.76 6.31
C SER A 224 2.66 8.51 5.11
N PHE A 225 2.08 8.48 3.91
CA PHE A 225 2.83 8.31 2.66
C PHE A 225 3.63 9.56 2.28
N GLU A 226 3.05 10.75 2.45
CA GLU A 226 3.74 12.03 2.19
C GLU A 226 4.90 12.27 3.16
N ARG A 227 4.72 11.88 4.43
CA ARG A 227 5.80 11.94 5.42
C ARG A 227 6.96 11.02 5.07
N LEU A 228 6.66 9.80 4.61
CA LEU A 228 7.68 8.87 4.12
C LEU A 228 8.40 9.43 2.90
N ALA A 229 7.66 10.01 1.95
CA ALA A 229 8.19 10.58 0.73
C ALA A 229 9.12 11.78 0.99
N THR A 230 8.74 12.66 1.91
CA THR A 230 9.48 13.89 2.26
C THR A 230 10.58 13.67 3.29
N GLU A 231 10.73 12.46 3.83
CA GLU A 231 11.76 12.19 4.84
C GLU A 231 13.17 12.41 4.29
N GLU A 232 13.93 13.27 4.95
CA GLU A 232 15.29 13.63 4.59
C GLU A 232 16.31 12.60 5.09
N ILE A 233 17.08 12.07 4.14
CA ILE A 233 18.15 11.11 4.38
C ILE A 233 19.50 11.68 3.94
N PRO A 234 20.61 11.33 4.60
CA PRO A 234 21.92 11.80 4.18
C PRO A 234 22.28 11.20 2.82
N VAL A 235 22.99 11.96 1.98
CA VAL A 235 23.43 11.44 0.67
C VAL A 235 24.41 10.27 0.84
N LEU A 236 25.27 10.33 1.86
CA LEU A 236 26.32 9.36 2.14
C LEU A 236 26.19 8.79 3.56
N SER A 237 26.63 7.54 3.73
CA SER A 237 26.63 6.80 5.00
C SER A 237 27.45 7.47 6.13
N VAL A 238 28.43 8.31 5.78
CA VAL A 238 29.37 8.93 6.75
C VAL A 238 28.75 10.15 7.46
N ALA A 239 27.55 10.59 7.07
CA ALA A 239 26.90 11.72 7.72
C ALA A 239 26.40 11.32 9.11
N ALA A 240 26.99 11.89 10.17
CA ALA A 240 26.49 11.73 11.53
C ALA A 240 25.33 12.72 11.79
N ARG A 241 24.29 12.29 12.49
CA ARG A 241 23.35 13.22 13.14
C ARG A 241 24.15 13.96 14.21
N ARG A 242 24.15 15.30 14.20
CA ARG A 242 24.65 16.02 15.37
C ARG A 242 23.68 15.76 16.52
N LEU A 243 24.18 15.72 17.74
CA LEU A 243 23.33 15.88 18.91
C LEU A 243 23.04 17.38 19.03
N GLY A 244 21.77 17.78 18.99
CA GLY A 244 21.38 19.16 19.24
C GLY A 244 21.79 19.56 20.65
N GLN A 245 22.20 20.82 20.82
CA GLN A 245 22.65 21.33 22.12
C GLN A 245 21.53 21.30 23.19
N ASP A 246 20.27 21.18 22.74
CA ASP A 246 19.06 21.27 23.57
C ASP A 246 18.29 19.95 23.70
N GLY A 247 18.91 18.81 23.34
CA GLY A 247 18.25 17.49 23.39
C GLY A 247 17.25 17.21 22.26
N GLU A 248 17.08 18.13 21.32
CA GLU A 248 16.36 17.90 20.07
C GLU A 248 17.15 17.01 19.09
N VAL A 249 16.43 16.29 18.22
CA VAL A 249 17.01 15.43 17.18
C VAL A 249 17.87 16.31 16.26
N GLY A 250 19.18 16.30 16.45
CA GLY A 250 20.03 17.25 15.75
C GLY A 250 20.13 16.93 14.26
N HIS A 251 20.35 18.00 13.50
CA HIS A 251 20.34 17.95 12.04
C HIS A 251 21.50 17.09 11.51
N TRP A 252 21.27 16.40 10.39
CA TRP A 252 22.32 15.68 9.68
C TRP A 252 23.47 16.62 9.31
N THR A 253 24.70 16.16 9.46
CA THR A 253 25.86 16.87 8.93
C THR A 253 26.01 16.61 7.43
N GLY A 254 25.81 17.64 6.61
CA GLY A 254 26.06 17.60 5.18
C GLY A 254 24.79 17.63 4.32
N ARG A 255 24.92 17.20 3.06
CA ARG A 255 23.82 17.22 2.09
C ARG A 255 22.84 16.08 2.40
N THR A 256 21.58 16.44 2.56
CA THR A 256 20.45 15.51 2.62
C THR A 256 19.69 15.52 1.30
N VAL A 257 18.81 14.54 1.15
CA VAL A 257 17.88 14.43 0.04
C VAL A 257 16.64 13.69 0.52
N SER A 258 15.48 14.00 -0.03
CA SER A 258 14.27 13.28 0.31
C SER A 258 14.28 11.84 -0.17
N THR A 259 13.62 10.97 0.58
CA THR A 259 13.46 9.54 0.25
C THR A 259 12.77 9.35 -1.10
N GLU A 260 11.74 10.17 -1.38
CA GLU A 260 11.07 10.18 -2.68
C GLU A 260 12.04 10.49 -3.82
N ARG A 261 12.92 11.47 -3.66
CA ARG A 261 13.87 11.85 -4.71
C ARG A 261 14.84 10.70 -5.03
N VAL A 262 15.24 9.92 -4.03
CA VAL A 262 16.12 8.76 -4.22
C VAL A 262 15.39 7.60 -4.89
N LEU A 263 14.22 7.22 -4.35
CA LEU A 263 13.43 6.10 -4.88
C LEU A 263 12.83 6.41 -6.25
N SER A 264 12.49 7.68 -6.54
CA SER A 264 11.92 8.11 -7.83
C SER A 264 12.86 7.95 -9.02
N ARG A 265 14.15 7.67 -8.78
CA ARG A 265 15.08 7.25 -9.84
C ARG A 265 14.71 5.91 -10.46
N TRP A 266 14.07 5.04 -9.67
CA TRP A 266 13.80 3.65 -10.01
C TRP A 266 12.30 3.32 -9.98
N PHE A 267 11.54 3.97 -9.09
CA PHE A 267 10.14 3.68 -8.81
C PHE A 267 9.23 4.87 -9.09
N ARG A 268 7.94 4.60 -9.28
CA ARG A 268 6.87 5.59 -9.29
C ARG A 268 6.07 5.49 -7.99
N PHE A 269 5.90 6.61 -7.30
CA PHE A 269 5.07 6.70 -6.12
C PHE A 269 3.61 6.67 -6.55
N GLN A 270 2.88 5.65 -6.11
CA GLN A 270 1.46 5.53 -6.38
C GLN A 270 0.69 6.10 -5.20
N ARG A 271 0.23 7.35 -5.32
CA ARG A 271 -0.83 7.85 -4.43
C ARG A 271 -2.08 7.03 -4.70
N GLN A 272 -2.87 6.78 -3.66
CA GLN A 272 -4.08 5.97 -3.71
C GLN A 272 -5.19 6.70 -4.49
N GLU A 273 -5.00 6.95 -5.78
CA GLU A 273 -6.11 6.78 -6.70
C GLU A 273 -6.36 5.27 -6.73
N SER A 274 -7.59 4.91 -6.40
CA SER A 274 -8.14 3.57 -6.29
C SER A 274 -7.36 2.50 -7.07
N PHE A 275 -7.30 1.27 -6.52
CA PHE A 275 -6.99 0.04 -7.28
C PHE A 275 -8.00 -0.22 -8.44
N GLN A 276 -8.62 0.81 -8.98
CA GLN A 276 -9.40 0.79 -10.21
C GLN A 276 -8.44 0.89 -11.38
N THR A 277 -8.45 -0.16 -12.18
CA THR A 277 -8.31 -0.14 -13.64
C THR A 277 -8.39 1.28 -14.21
N TYR A 278 -7.28 1.76 -14.79
CA TYR A 278 -7.29 2.97 -15.59
C TYR A 278 -8.34 2.84 -16.71
N PRO A 279 -9.23 3.83 -16.91
CA PRO A 279 -9.97 3.94 -18.15
C PRO A 279 -8.97 4.26 -19.27
N LEU A 280 -9.13 3.57 -20.40
CA LEU A 280 -8.38 3.84 -21.61
C LEU A 280 -8.65 5.28 -22.08
N GLU A 281 -7.59 6.08 -22.23
CA GLU A 281 -7.64 7.32 -23.00
C GLU A 281 -8.21 7.03 -24.41
N PRO A 282 -9.21 7.77 -24.89
CA PRO A 282 -9.75 7.58 -26.22
C PRO A 282 -8.71 8.02 -27.27
N ASN A 283 -8.26 7.06 -28.06
CA ASN A 283 -7.37 7.25 -29.20
C ASN A 283 -8.08 8.10 -30.27
N THR A 284 -7.78 9.39 -30.33
CA THR A 284 -8.18 10.28 -31.41
C THR A 284 -7.39 9.93 -32.68
N LYS A 285 -7.92 8.99 -33.45
CA LYS A 285 -7.61 8.84 -34.87
C LYS A 285 -8.88 8.57 -35.65
N ASP A 286 -9.61 9.64 -35.93
CA ASP A 286 -10.50 9.73 -37.09
C ASP A 286 -10.19 11.05 -37.81
N THR A 287 -9.19 11.00 -38.68
CA THR A 287 -9.07 11.94 -39.80
C THR A 287 -9.86 11.36 -40.97
N PRO A 288 -10.93 12.01 -41.45
CA PRO A 288 -11.62 11.55 -42.65
C PRO A 288 -10.76 11.85 -43.89
N SER A 289 -10.34 10.80 -44.58
CA SER A 289 -9.81 10.89 -45.94
C SER A 289 -10.95 11.25 -46.89
N THR A 290 -10.90 12.47 -47.41
CA THR A 290 -11.70 12.94 -48.54
C THR A 290 -11.30 12.18 -49.80
N GLU A 291 -12.10 11.23 -50.25
CA GLU A 291 -12.05 10.74 -51.64
C GLU A 291 -12.85 11.69 -52.54
N LEU A 292 -12.11 12.34 -53.44
CA LEU A 292 -12.63 13.12 -54.56
C LEU A 292 -13.20 12.19 -55.63
N ARG A 293 -14.45 12.44 -56.03
CA ARG A 293 -15.04 11.98 -57.30
C ARG A 293 -15.43 13.22 -58.10
N ALA A 294 -14.65 13.50 -59.15
CA ALA A 294 -14.96 14.16 -60.42
C ALA A 294 -13.67 14.74 -61.02
#